data_AF-A0A7S2MHB5-F1
#
_entry.id   AF-A0A7S2MHB5-F1
#
_cell.length_a   1.000
_cell.length_b   1.000
_cell.length_c   1.000
_cell.angle_alpha   90.00
_cell.angle_beta   90.00
_cell.angle_gamma   90.00
#
_symmetry.space_group_name_H-M   'P 1'
#
loop_
_entity.id
_entity.type
_entity.pdbx_description
1 polymer ?
#
loop_
_entity_poly.entity_id
_entity_poly.type
_entity_poly.pdbx_seq_one_letter_code
_entity_poly.pdbx_strand_id
1 'polypeptide(L)'
;FRSLVYTFQDIMWTLRPLVCTSVLLFVRGDGTANDASLDVHTFRNEFDESYAAPAAVLTAEPYEYTSETQLPEEWNWANPGGHGRSYVTKMLNQHIPQYCGSCWAHGSLSSLADRVKIARAAQG
;
A
#
# COMPACT_ATOMS: atom_id res chain seq x y z
N PHE A 1 -18.92 -15.61 18.40
CA PHE A 1 -18.11 -15.48 17.17
C PHE A 1 -18.89 -15.18 15.88
N ARG A 2 -20.23 -15.25 15.83
CA ARG A 2 -21.02 -14.87 14.62
C ARG A 2 -21.64 -13.46 14.64
N SER A 3 -21.52 -12.70 15.74
CA SER A 3 -22.15 -11.38 15.86
C SER A 3 -21.23 -10.18 15.57
N LEU A 4 -19.91 -10.39 15.52
CA LEU A 4 -18.91 -9.31 15.32
C LEU A 4 -18.55 -9.08 13.84
N VAL A 5 -18.94 -9.98 12.94
CA VAL A 5 -18.62 -9.89 11.51
C VAL A 5 -19.56 -8.90 10.80
N TYR A 6 -20.81 -8.76 11.25
CA TYR A 6 -21.77 -7.83 10.64
C TYR A 6 -21.43 -6.36 10.87
N THR A 7 -20.86 -6.01 12.02
CA THR A 7 -20.51 -4.62 12.37
C THR A 7 -19.36 -4.03 11.55
N PHE A 8 -18.50 -4.86 10.94
CA PHE A 8 -17.39 -4.36 10.12
C PHE A 8 -17.81 -4.04 8.68
N GLN A 9 -18.80 -4.76 8.16
CA GLN A 9 -19.29 -4.54 6.80
C GLN A 9 -20.12 -3.23 6.69
N ASP A 10 -20.78 -2.81 7.77
CA ASP A 10 -21.63 -1.61 7.79
C ASP A 10 -20.83 -0.29 7.97
N ILE A 11 -19.62 -0.33 8.53
CA ILE A 11 -18.77 0.86 8.72
C ILE A 11 -18.08 1.28 7.42
N MET A 12 -17.79 0.32 6.52
CA MET A 12 -17.10 0.61 5.27
C MET A 12 -17.95 1.35 4.22
N TRP A 13 -19.27 1.40 4.40
CA TRP A 13 -20.19 2.11 3.50
C TRP A 13 -20.43 3.58 3.86
N THR A 14 -20.01 4.05 5.05
CA THR A 14 -20.33 5.42 5.53
C THR A 14 -19.18 6.42 5.46
N LEU A 15 -17.97 6.02 5.04
CA LEU A 15 -16.78 6.89 5.06
C LEU A 15 -16.15 7.13 3.67
N ARG A 16 -16.97 7.14 2.62
CA ARG A 16 -16.51 7.34 1.23
C ARG A 16 -16.09 8.76 0.79
N PRO A 17 -16.17 9.88 1.55
CA PRO A 17 -15.73 11.17 1.02
C PRO A 17 -14.66 11.89 1.87
N LEU A 18 -13.55 11.24 2.28
CA LEU A 18 -12.48 11.94 3.02
C LEU A 18 -11.04 11.51 2.64
N VAL A 19 -10.80 11.08 1.40
CA VAL A 19 -9.45 10.74 0.93
C VAL A 19 -9.13 11.51 -0.34
N CYS A 20 -8.77 12.78 -0.22
CA CYS A 20 -7.85 13.47 -1.13
C CYS A 20 -7.76 14.94 -0.75
N THR A 21 -6.72 15.33 -0.01
CA THR A 21 -6.17 16.69 -0.18
C THR A 21 -4.73 16.73 0.30
N SER A 22 -3.87 17.28 -0.56
CA SER A 22 -2.55 17.86 -0.29
C SER A 22 -1.32 17.01 -0.68
N VAL A 23 -0.99 17.01 -1.99
CA VAL A 23 0.40 17.02 -2.46
C VAL A 23 0.64 18.36 -3.13
N LEU A 24 1.39 19.23 -2.44
CA LEU A 24 1.77 20.56 -2.91
C LEU A 24 2.95 20.39 -3.88
N LEU A 25 2.71 20.52 -5.19
CA LEU A 25 3.80 20.65 -6.17
C LEU A 25 3.69 22.00 -6.87
N PHE A 26 4.70 22.83 -6.64
CA PHE A 26 4.92 24.11 -7.31
C PHE A 26 5.05 23.89 -8.82
N VAL A 27 4.00 24.21 -9.58
CA VAL A 27 4.11 24.55 -11.00
C VAL A 27 4.05 26.07 -11.09
N ARG A 28 5.11 26.67 -11.64
CA ARG A 28 5.16 28.11 -11.96
C ARG A 28 4.01 28.43 -12.92
N GLY A 29 2.98 29.13 -12.42
CA GLY A 29 1.96 29.76 -13.23
C GLY A 29 2.37 31.19 -13.57
N ASP A 30 2.64 31.42 -14.85
CA ASP A 30 2.54 32.68 -15.54
C ASP A 30 1.18 33.34 -15.28
N GLY A 31 1.23 34.53 -14.70
CA GLY A 31 0.08 35.15 -14.08
C GLY A 31 -0.99 35.59 -15.06
N THR A 32 -2.22 35.14 -14.84
CA THR A 32 -3.44 35.95 -14.95
C THR A 32 -4.50 35.42 -13.97
N ALA A 33 -4.52 35.95 -12.76
CA ALA A 33 -5.59 36.89 -12.41
C ALA A 33 -6.98 36.38 -12.03
N ASN A 34 -7.52 35.24 -12.50
CA ASN A 34 -8.96 34.96 -12.27
C ASN A 34 -9.42 33.59 -12.82
N ASP A 35 -9.22 32.53 -12.05
CA ASP A 35 -10.11 31.37 -12.15
C ASP A 35 -10.46 30.86 -10.74
N ALA A 36 -11.61 31.34 -10.26
CA ALA A 36 -12.19 30.99 -8.99
C ALA A 36 -13.14 29.79 -9.18
N SER A 37 -12.62 28.61 -9.54
CA SER A 37 -13.38 27.34 -9.46
C SER A 37 -12.52 26.09 -9.60
N LEU A 38 -11.49 25.93 -8.76
CA LEU A 38 -10.91 24.60 -8.55
C LEU A 38 -11.86 23.80 -7.65
N ASP A 39 -12.92 23.29 -8.28
CA ASP A 39 -13.90 22.42 -7.67
C ASP A 39 -13.22 21.13 -7.19
N VAL A 40 -13.24 20.85 -5.89
CA VAL A 40 -12.66 19.63 -5.30
C VAL A 40 -13.30 18.35 -5.87
N HIS A 41 -14.45 18.47 -6.55
CA HIS A 41 -15.10 17.38 -7.29
C HIS A 41 -14.47 17.08 -8.67
N THR A 42 -13.48 17.86 -9.13
CA THR A 42 -12.76 17.57 -10.40
C THR A 42 -11.52 16.68 -10.23
N PHE A 43 -11.24 16.16 -9.03
CA PHE A 43 -10.24 15.08 -8.87
C PHE A 43 -10.82 13.77 -9.42
N ARG A 44 -10.74 13.61 -10.74
CA ARG A 44 -10.93 12.34 -11.40
C ARG A 44 -9.73 11.46 -11.07
N ASN A 45 -9.95 10.32 -10.42
CA ASN A 45 -8.91 9.32 -10.33
C ASN A 45 -8.52 8.91 -11.76
N GLU A 46 -7.23 8.74 -12.03
CA GLU A 46 -6.75 8.17 -13.31
C GLU A 46 -7.10 6.67 -13.42
N PHE A 47 -7.75 6.13 -12.39
CA PHE A 47 -8.24 4.76 -12.37
C PHE A 47 -9.35 4.58 -13.40
N ASP A 48 -8.96 4.00 -14.52
CA ASP A 48 -9.89 3.56 -15.55
C ASP A 48 -10.42 2.17 -15.20
N GLU A 49 -11.68 2.09 -14.75
CA GLU A 49 -12.36 0.83 -14.46
C GLU A 49 -12.44 -0.10 -15.69
N SER A 50 -12.37 0.45 -16.90
CA SER A 50 -12.37 -0.34 -18.13
C SER A 50 -11.00 -0.95 -18.44
N TYR A 51 -9.93 -0.46 -17.80
CA TYR A 51 -8.58 -0.98 -17.97
C TYR A 51 -8.34 -2.19 -17.06
N ALA A 52 -8.68 -3.37 -17.57
CA ALA A 52 -8.23 -4.63 -16.99
C ALA A 52 -6.77 -4.88 -17.41
N ALA A 53 -5.81 -4.50 -16.58
CA ALA A 53 -4.43 -4.93 -16.76
C ALA A 53 -4.40 -6.47 -16.77
N PRO A 54 -3.89 -7.12 -17.84
CA PRO A 54 -3.76 -8.55 -17.82
C PRO A 54 -2.83 -8.94 -16.67
N ALA A 55 -3.20 -9.98 -15.92
CA ALA A 55 -2.33 -10.50 -14.88
C ALA A 55 -0.98 -10.90 -15.52
N ALA A 56 0.09 -10.19 -15.17
CA ALA A 56 1.44 -10.46 -15.68
C ALA A 56 2.10 -11.62 -14.92
N VAL A 57 1.40 -12.76 -14.83
CA VAL A 57 1.88 -13.97 -14.17
C VAL A 57 2.50 -14.87 -15.24
N LEU A 58 3.83 -14.84 -15.34
CA LEU A 58 4.57 -15.60 -16.34
C LEU A 58 4.91 -17.03 -15.89
N THR A 59 4.77 -17.31 -14.60
CA THR A 59 5.21 -18.56 -13.96
C THR A 59 4.12 -19.07 -13.01
N ALA A 60 4.11 -20.39 -12.75
CA ALA A 60 3.27 -20.98 -11.70
C ALA A 60 3.41 -20.21 -10.39
N GLU A 61 2.30 -19.98 -9.71
CA GLU A 61 2.30 -19.26 -8.44
C GLU A 61 2.78 -20.18 -7.29
N PRO A 62 3.38 -19.64 -6.21
CA PRO A 62 3.97 -20.46 -5.16
C PRO A 62 3.05 -21.50 -4.52
N TYR A 63 1.74 -21.24 -4.45
CA TYR A 63 0.77 -22.19 -3.88
C TYR A 63 0.51 -23.40 -4.79
N GLU A 64 0.86 -23.33 -6.08
CA GLU A 64 0.68 -24.46 -7.01
C GLU A 64 1.72 -25.57 -6.79
N TYR A 65 2.88 -25.23 -6.23
CA TYR A 65 3.99 -26.17 -6.02
C TYR A 65 4.48 -26.27 -4.57
N THR A 66 3.80 -25.62 -3.63
CA THR A 66 4.12 -25.68 -2.19
C THR A 66 2.96 -26.33 -1.43
N SER A 67 3.22 -27.46 -0.77
CA SER A 67 2.24 -28.10 0.13
C SER A 67 2.17 -27.37 1.46
N GLU A 68 0.98 -27.28 2.07
CA GLU A 68 0.81 -26.74 3.42
C GLU A 68 1.69 -27.44 4.47
N THR A 69 1.92 -28.75 4.30
CA THR A 69 2.79 -29.55 5.18
C THR A 69 4.27 -29.16 5.12
N GLN A 70 4.68 -28.38 4.11
CA GLN A 70 6.04 -27.89 3.95
C GLN A 70 6.23 -26.48 4.51
N LEU A 71 5.15 -25.81 4.89
CA LEU A 71 5.22 -24.49 5.51
C LEU A 71 5.65 -24.63 6.98
N PRO A 72 6.48 -23.71 7.49
CA PRO A 72 6.84 -23.72 8.89
C PRO A 72 5.62 -23.33 9.76
N GLU A 73 5.55 -23.87 10.98
CA GLU A 73 4.50 -23.52 11.95
C GLU A 73 4.51 -22.03 12.31
N GLU A 74 5.71 -21.42 12.33
CA GLU A 74 5.90 -19.99 12.58
C GLU A 74 6.90 -19.40 11.59
N TRP A 75 6.64 -18.18 11.14
CA TRP A 75 7.52 -17.46 10.24
C TRP A 75 7.59 -15.97 10.57
N ASN A 76 8.81 -15.42 10.57
CA ASN A 76 9.05 -14.01 10.80
C ASN A 76 10.21 -13.51 9.94
N TRP A 77 9.92 -12.65 8.96
CA TRP A 77 10.95 -12.04 8.09
C TRP A 77 11.93 -11.13 8.82
N ALA A 78 11.58 -10.61 10.01
CA ALA A 78 12.49 -9.82 10.83
C ALA A 78 13.56 -10.70 11.52
N ASN A 79 13.32 -12.01 11.64
CA ASN A 79 14.28 -12.96 12.20
C ASN A 79 13.96 -14.39 11.74
N PRO A 80 14.12 -14.71 10.44
CA PRO A 80 13.77 -16.02 9.93
C PRO A 80 14.68 -17.07 10.55
N GLY A 81 14.09 -18.13 11.10
CA GLY A 81 14.82 -19.23 11.75
C GLY A 81 15.60 -18.83 13.02
N GLY A 82 15.40 -17.63 13.57
CA GLY A 82 16.08 -17.20 14.79
C GLY A 82 17.56 -16.84 14.61
N HIS A 83 18.04 -16.66 13.38
CA HIS A 83 19.47 -16.45 13.08
C HIS A 83 19.99 -15.03 13.35
N GLY A 84 19.15 -14.12 13.85
CA GLY A 84 19.53 -12.75 14.21
C GLY A 84 19.69 -11.78 13.04
N ARG A 85 19.24 -12.14 11.84
CA ARG A 85 19.28 -11.28 10.63
C ARG A 85 17.88 -10.86 10.20
N SER A 86 17.67 -9.57 10.01
CA SER A 86 16.38 -9.02 9.59
C SER A 86 16.34 -8.72 8.10
N TYR A 87 15.28 -9.18 7.45
CA TYR A 87 14.99 -8.93 6.03
C TYR A 87 13.93 -7.85 5.81
N VAL A 88 13.35 -7.32 6.89
CA VAL A 88 12.40 -6.22 6.80
C VAL A 88 13.13 -4.88 6.82
N THR A 89 12.52 -3.90 6.19
CA THR A 89 12.93 -2.50 6.17
C THR A 89 12.44 -1.77 7.41
N LYS A 90 12.96 -0.57 7.64
CA LYS A 90 12.64 0.23 8.82
C LYS A 90 11.15 0.55 8.89
N MET A 91 10.63 0.68 10.11
CA MET A 91 9.28 1.18 10.33
C MET A 91 9.22 2.67 10.00
N LEU A 92 8.18 3.06 9.26
CA LEU A 92 7.94 4.43 8.82
C LEU A 92 6.74 5.00 9.57
N ASN A 93 6.69 6.33 9.68
CA ASN A 93 5.59 7.04 10.32
C ASN A 93 5.00 8.08 9.36
N GLN A 94 3.81 7.78 8.85
CA GLN A 94 3.08 8.61 7.90
C GLN A 94 2.39 9.84 8.53
N HIS A 95 2.32 9.93 9.86
CA HIS A 95 1.56 10.98 10.55
C HIS A 95 2.38 12.22 10.89
N ILE A 96 3.69 12.22 10.61
CA ILE A 96 4.60 13.33 10.92
C ILE A 96 5.32 13.83 9.65
N PRO A 97 5.68 15.12 9.58
CA PRO A 97 5.40 16.18 10.55
C PRO A 97 3.94 16.66 10.55
N GLN A 98 3.14 16.21 9.58
CA GLN A 98 1.70 16.48 9.48
C GLN A 98 0.99 15.18 9.15
N TYR A 99 -0.27 15.06 9.59
CA TYR A 99 -1.05 13.87 9.33
C TYR A 99 -1.26 13.65 7.83
N CYS A 100 -0.88 12.47 7.34
CA CYS A 100 -1.15 12.04 5.99
C CYS A 100 -1.69 10.60 5.99
N GLY A 101 -2.82 10.36 5.32
CA GLY A 101 -3.41 9.04 5.11
C GLY A 101 -2.68 8.20 4.04
N SER A 102 -1.34 8.18 4.05
CA SER A 102 -0.52 7.53 3.03
C SER A 102 -0.15 6.07 3.36
N CYS A 103 -0.97 5.38 4.15
CA CYS A 103 -0.74 3.98 4.54
C CYS A 103 -0.67 3.04 3.35
N TRP A 104 -1.48 3.28 2.32
CA TRP A 104 -1.47 2.52 1.07
C TRP A 104 -0.09 2.60 0.40
N ALA A 105 0.50 3.79 0.31
CA ALA A 105 1.82 4.00 -0.28
C ALA A 105 2.93 3.41 0.59
N HIS A 106 2.87 3.66 1.91
CA HIS A 106 3.84 3.12 2.87
C HIS A 106 3.84 1.58 2.88
N GLY A 107 2.67 0.94 2.91
CA GLY A 107 2.56 -0.52 2.94
C GLY A 107 3.10 -1.17 1.68
N SER A 108 2.72 -0.65 0.51
CA SER A 108 3.17 -1.17 -0.79
C SER A 108 4.68 -1.00 -0.99
N LEU A 109 5.22 0.18 -0.69
CA LEU A 109 6.65 0.45 -0.87
C LEU A 109 7.52 -0.30 0.13
N SER A 110 7.13 -0.40 1.40
CA SER A 110 7.85 -1.20 2.39
C SER A 110 7.88 -2.67 2.00
N SER A 111 6.74 -3.24 1.57
CA SER A 111 6.68 -4.64 1.12
C SER A 111 7.57 -4.90 -0.11
N LEU A 112 7.63 -3.95 -1.05
CA LEU A 112 8.53 -4.04 -2.20
C LEU A 112 10.00 -3.97 -1.77
N ALA A 113 10.35 -3.06 -0.88
CA ALA A 113 11.70 -2.90 -0.38
C ALA A 113 12.17 -4.13 0.41
N ASP A 114 11.28 -4.75 1.21
CA ASP A 114 11.53 -6.01 1.90
C ASP A 114 11.84 -7.14 0.90
N ARG A 115 11.08 -7.24 -0.20
CA ARG A 115 11.35 -8.23 -1.27
C ARG A 115 12.71 -8.03 -1.93
N VAL A 116 13.12 -6.78 -2.18
CA VAL A 116 14.46 -6.48 -2.69
C VAL A 116 15.54 -6.91 -1.68
N LYS A 117 15.32 -6.65 -0.39
CA LYS A 117 16.24 -7.03 0.68
C LYS A 117 16.33 -8.56 0.86
N ILE A 118 15.23 -9.28 0.69
CA ILE A 118 15.20 -10.76 0.60
C ILE A 118 16.05 -11.25 -0.57
N ALA A 119 15.84 -10.69 -1.77
CA ALA A 119 16.61 -11.06 -2.96
C ALA A 119 18.12 -10.78 -2.81
N ARG A 120 18.49 -9.81 -1.97
CA ARG A 120 19.88 -9.43 -1.66
C ARG A 120 20.43 -10.10 -0.38
N ALA A 121 19.79 -11.14 0.13
CA ALA A 121 20.26 -11.86 1.32
C ALA A 121 20.49 -10.96 2.56
N ALA A 122 19.52 -10.08 2.85
CA ALA A 122 19.55 -9.10 3.94
C ALA A 122 20.60 -7.99 3.80
N GLN A 123 21.18 -7.80 2.61
CA GLN A 123 22.10 -6.71 2.32
C GLN A 123 21.33 -5.51 1.74
N GLY A 124 21.29 -4.42 2.49
CA GLY A 124 20.60 -3.18 2.11
C GLY A 124 20.20 -2.33 3.28
#